data_AF-A0A7V8VJ87-F1
#
_entry.id   AF-A0A7V8VJ87-F1
#
_cell.length_a   1.000
_cell.length_b   1.000
_cell.length_c   1.000
_cell.angle_alpha   90.00
_cell.angle_beta   90.00
_cell.angle_gamma   90.00
#
_symmetry.space_group_name_H-M   'P 1'
#
loop_
_entity.id
_entity.type
_entity.pdbx_description
1 polymer ?
#
loop_
_entity_poly.entity_id
_entity_poly.type
_entity_poly.pdbx_seq_one_letter_code
_entity_poly.pdbx_strand_id
1 'polypeptide(L)'
;TDFSTRQPYPDARRAIAAGATVAVATNTNPGSSFTTSMPFCIALAVRELGMTIEEALRAATRGGAEALRRDDIGRLAPGSRADAVLLESPSYTHLIYRPGVPLTRATLVGGEVVFGVV
;
A
#
# COMPACT_ATOMS: atom_id res chain seq x y z
N THR A 1 -7.45 11.46 7.00
CA THR A 1 -7.45 12.38 5.86
C THR A 1 -8.00 11.68 4.68
N ASP A 2 -8.90 12.33 3.98
CA ASP A 2 -10.04 11.62 3.41
C ASP A 2 -10.33 12.12 2.01
N PHE A 3 -10.09 11.25 1.03
CA PHE A 3 -10.18 11.55 -0.41
C PHE A 3 -11.51 12.24 -0.79
N SER A 4 -12.63 11.81 -0.20
CA SER A 4 -13.96 12.31 -0.55
C SER A 4 -14.31 13.65 0.09
N THR A 5 -13.57 14.10 1.11
CA THR A 5 -13.94 15.29 1.92
C THR A 5 -13.17 16.55 1.55
N ARG A 6 -12.15 16.45 0.68
CA ARG A 6 -11.20 17.53 0.37
C ARG A 6 -10.47 18.12 1.58
N GLN A 7 -10.43 17.42 2.71
CA GLN A 7 -9.60 17.84 3.83
C GLN A 7 -8.12 17.89 3.39
N PRO A 8 -7.34 18.90 3.84
CA PRO A 8 -5.92 18.99 3.52
C PRO A 8 -5.17 17.74 3.95
N TYR A 9 -4.36 17.20 3.04
CA TYR A 9 -3.49 16.07 3.32
C TYR A 9 -2.45 16.40 4.42
N PRO A 10 -2.11 15.43 5.29
CA PRO A 10 -1.10 15.63 6.32
C PRO A 10 0.28 15.74 5.67
N ASP A 11 1.19 16.41 6.36
CA ASP A 11 2.58 16.54 5.90
C ASP A 11 3.35 15.23 6.15
N ALA A 12 3.25 14.30 5.20
CA ALA A 12 3.97 13.03 5.27
C ALA A 12 5.49 13.24 5.20
N ARG A 13 5.97 14.23 4.45
CA ARG A 13 7.42 14.52 4.36
C ARG A 13 7.99 14.85 5.72
N ARG A 14 7.30 15.68 6.50
CA ARG A 14 7.73 16.02 7.86
C ARG A 14 7.76 14.80 8.78
N ALA A 15 6.74 13.94 8.70
CA ALA A 15 6.69 12.72 9.50
C ALA A 15 7.86 11.77 9.16
N ILE A 16 8.13 11.56 7.86
CA ILE A 16 9.23 10.72 7.38
C ILE A 16 10.58 11.31 7.79
N ALA A 17 10.78 12.62 7.61
CA ALA A 17 12.01 13.31 8.00
C ALA A 17 12.28 13.25 9.51
N ALA A 18 11.23 13.17 10.33
CA ALA A 18 11.33 12.98 11.77
C ALA A 18 11.59 11.52 12.19
N GLY A 19 11.70 10.58 11.24
CA GLY A 19 11.96 9.17 11.51
C GLY A 19 10.73 8.37 11.96
N ALA A 20 9.51 8.89 11.74
CA ALA A 20 8.30 8.15 12.09
C ALA A 20 8.07 6.96 11.17
N THR A 21 7.55 5.86 11.72
CA THR A 21 6.92 4.81 10.91
C THR A 21 5.64 5.36 10.30
N VAL A 22 5.55 5.33 8.97
CA VAL A 22 4.38 5.76 8.21
C VAL A 22 3.70 4.55 7.58
N ALA A 23 2.38 4.51 7.66
CA ALA A 23 1.53 3.54 7.00
C ALA A 23 0.48 4.23 6.13
N VAL A 24 0.11 3.60 5.02
CA VAL A 24 -0.98 4.04 4.15
C VAL A 24 -2.09 3.00 4.18
N ALA A 25 -3.33 3.46 4.24
CA ALA A 25 -4.52 2.61 4.24
C ALA A 25 -5.62 3.26 3.39
N THR A 26 -6.61 2.46 2.97
CA THR A 26 -7.78 2.96 2.24
C THR A 26 -8.69 3.84 3.07
N ASN A 27 -8.69 3.63 4.39
CA ASN A 27 -9.71 4.18 5.29
C ASN A 27 -11.14 3.86 4.81
N THR A 28 -11.37 2.67 4.25
CA THR A 28 -12.64 2.36 3.56
C THR A 28 -13.84 2.55 4.49
N ASN A 29 -14.65 3.56 4.20
CA ASN A 29 -15.89 3.86 4.92
C ASN A 29 -16.83 4.69 4.02
N PRO A 30 -18.16 4.63 4.24
CA PRO A 30 -19.12 5.31 3.36
C PRO A 30 -19.13 6.84 3.49
N GLY A 31 -18.56 7.41 4.55
CA GLY A 31 -18.62 8.85 4.81
C GLY A 31 -17.49 9.65 4.14
N SER A 32 -16.26 9.17 4.26
CA SER A 32 -15.07 9.99 3.97
C SER A 32 -14.10 9.37 2.97
N SER A 33 -14.15 8.05 2.76
CA SER A 33 -13.30 7.35 1.79
C SER A 33 -13.96 6.05 1.33
N PHE A 34 -14.84 6.14 0.33
CA PHE A 34 -15.55 4.96 -0.21
C PHE A 34 -14.74 4.25 -1.31
N THR A 35 -13.46 4.00 -1.04
CA THR A 35 -12.56 3.25 -1.93
C THR A 35 -12.04 2.00 -1.22
N THR A 36 -11.98 0.88 -1.94
CA THR A 36 -11.33 -0.38 -1.52
C THR A 36 -9.99 -0.59 -2.23
N SER A 37 -9.53 0.38 -3.02
CA SER A 37 -8.36 0.24 -3.87
C SER A 37 -7.08 0.71 -3.17
N MET A 38 -6.27 -0.24 -2.70
CA MET A 38 -4.93 0.07 -2.20
C MET A 38 -4.01 0.72 -3.25
N PRO A 39 -3.97 0.27 -4.52
CA PRO A 39 -3.16 0.94 -5.55
C PRO A 39 -3.51 2.42 -5.72
N PHE A 40 -4.78 2.77 -5.61
CA PHE A 40 -5.24 4.16 -5.64
C PHE A 40 -4.70 4.96 -4.45
N CYS A 41 -4.74 4.41 -3.24
CA CYS A 41 -4.21 5.08 -2.05
C CYS A 41 -2.68 5.24 -2.09
N ILE A 42 -1.96 4.27 -2.65
CA ILE A 42 -0.51 4.39 -2.89
C ILE A 42 -0.23 5.52 -3.88
N ALA A 43 -1.00 5.62 -4.97
CA ALA A 43 -0.87 6.69 -5.94
C ALA A 43 -1.12 8.08 -5.32
N LEU A 44 -2.13 8.21 -4.45
CA LEU A 44 -2.36 9.45 -3.69
C LEU A 44 -1.20 9.77 -2.74
N ALA A 45 -0.59 8.77 -2.10
CA ALA A 45 0.57 9.01 -1.24
C ALA A 45 1.76 9.58 -2.02
N VAL A 46 1.99 9.12 -3.25
CA VAL A 46 3.02 9.72 -4.10
C VAL A 46 2.60 11.11 -4.58
N ARG A 47 1.37 11.24 -5.11
CA ARG A 47 0.90 12.47 -5.77
C ARG A 47 0.63 13.62 -4.82
N GLU A 48 -0.07 13.36 -3.71
CA GLU A 48 -0.61 14.37 -2.80
C GLU A 48 0.20 14.49 -1.51
N LEU A 49 0.85 13.41 -1.05
CA LEU A 49 1.68 13.41 0.16
C LEU A 49 3.18 13.60 -0.13
N GLY A 50 3.59 13.63 -1.40
CA GLY A 50 4.98 13.84 -1.81
C GLY A 50 5.92 12.70 -1.42
N MET A 51 5.39 11.50 -1.17
CA MET A 51 6.21 10.32 -0.90
C MET A 51 6.91 9.86 -2.19
N THR A 52 8.11 9.28 -2.08
CA THR A 52 8.68 8.52 -3.20
C THR A 52 7.87 7.24 -3.42
N ILE A 53 8.08 6.60 -4.58
CA ILE A 53 7.40 5.34 -4.89
C ILE A 53 7.75 4.27 -3.85
N GLU A 54 9.02 4.19 -3.47
CA GLU A 54 9.54 3.24 -2.48
C GLU A 54 9.00 3.54 -1.08
N GLU A 55 8.92 4.80 -0.67
CA GLU A 55 8.32 5.19 0.60
C GLU A 55 6.83 4.80 0.65
N ALA A 56 6.07 5.07 -0.42
CA ALA A 56 4.65 4.74 -0.48
C ALA A 56 4.40 3.22 -0.50
N LEU A 57 5.20 2.46 -1.26
CA LEU A 57 5.12 1.00 -1.28
C LEU A 57 5.50 0.40 0.07
N ARG A 58 6.55 0.92 0.72
CA ARG A 58 6.94 0.52 2.07
C ARG A 58 5.81 0.80 3.06
N ALA A 59 5.20 1.98 3.01
CA ALA A 59 4.10 2.35 3.90
C ALA A 59 2.86 1.45 3.73
N ALA A 60 2.59 0.99 2.51
CA ALA A 60 1.49 0.06 2.22
C ALA A 60 1.82 -1.42 2.51
N THR A 61 3.06 -1.75 2.86
CA THR A 61 3.50 -3.13 3.16
C THR A 61 4.08 -3.21 4.56
N ARG A 62 5.39 -2.98 4.71
CA ARG A 62 6.09 -3.04 6.00
C ARG A 62 5.57 -2.02 7.01
N GLY A 63 5.27 -0.79 6.58
CA GLY A 63 4.70 0.24 7.44
C GLY A 63 3.33 -0.14 8.00
N GLY A 64 2.47 -0.75 7.16
CA GLY A 64 1.20 -1.31 7.61
C GLY A 64 1.35 -2.45 8.61
N ALA A 65 2.30 -3.37 8.36
CA ALA A 65 2.62 -4.43 9.31
C ALA A 65 3.10 -3.90 10.66
N GLU A 66 3.99 -2.90 10.65
CA GLU A 66 4.50 -2.23 11.85
C GLU A 66 3.39 -1.51 12.61
N ALA A 67 2.47 -0.81 11.92
CA ALA A 67 1.31 -0.17 12.53
C ALA A 67 0.36 -1.19 13.22
N LEU A 68 0.27 -2.40 12.67
CA LEU A 68 -0.48 -3.52 13.25
C LEU A 68 0.32 -4.30 14.33
N ARG A 69 1.56 -3.89 14.63
CA ARG A 69 2.48 -4.57 15.55
C ARG A 69 2.75 -6.02 15.14
N ARG A 70 2.94 -6.23 13.83
CA ARG A 70 3.25 -7.53 13.23
C ARG A 70 4.63 -7.50 12.59
N ASP A 71 5.45 -8.48 12.92
CA ASP A 71 6.81 -8.63 12.43
C ASP A 71 6.98 -9.80 11.44
N ASP A 72 5.94 -10.60 11.23
CA ASP A 72 5.89 -11.78 10.37
C ASP A 72 5.29 -11.49 8.97
N ILE A 73 4.78 -10.30 8.69
CA ILE A 73 4.19 -9.91 7.39
C ILE A 73 4.77 -8.59 6.85
N GLY A 74 4.39 -8.24 5.62
CA GLY A 74 4.77 -6.97 4.97
C GLY A 74 6.18 -6.97 4.36
N ARG A 75 6.84 -8.13 4.27
CA ARG A 75 8.13 -8.33 3.60
C ARG A 75 8.24 -9.75 3.06
N LEU A 76 9.02 -9.91 1.98
CA LEU A 76 9.40 -11.21 1.44
C LEU A 76 10.81 -11.56 1.93
N ALA A 77 10.89 -12.28 3.05
CA ALA A 77 12.16 -12.69 3.65
C ALA A 77 11.97 -13.99 4.47
N PRO A 78 13.00 -14.83 4.62
CA PRO A 78 12.94 -16.03 5.46
C PRO A 78 12.38 -15.73 6.86
N GLY A 79 11.53 -16.63 7.36
CA GLY A 79 10.84 -16.47 8.65
C GLY A 79 9.61 -15.56 8.62
N SER A 80 9.27 -14.94 7.48
CA SER A 80 8.02 -14.21 7.29
C SER A 80 6.95 -15.13 6.69
N ARG A 81 5.66 -14.82 6.89
CA ARG A 81 4.56 -15.47 6.16
C ARG A 81 4.73 -15.27 4.66
N ALA A 82 4.41 -16.30 3.90
CA ALA A 82 4.41 -16.28 2.43
C ALA A 82 3.15 -15.59 1.89
N ASP A 83 2.96 -14.32 2.27
CA ASP A 83 1.90 -13.44 1.79
C ASP A 83 2.48 -12.54 0.69
N ALA A 84 1.95 -12.63 -0.52
CA ALA A 84 2.49 -11.92 -1.68
C ALA A 84 1.42 -11.58 -2.72
N VAL A 85 1.70 -10.56 -3.52
CA VAL A 85 0.92 -10.22 -4.71
C VAL A 85 1.86 -10.27 -5.91
N LEU A 86 1.48 -11.07 -6.91
CA LEU A 86 2.14 -11.10 -8.21
C LEU A 86 1.46 -10.12 -9.14
N LEU A 87 2.24 -9.20 -9.71
CA LEU A 87 1.73 -8.19 -10.64
C LEU A 87 1.93 -8.64 -12.10
N GLU A 88 0.90 -8.52 -12.92
CA GLU A 88 0.96 -8.62 -14.38
C GLU A 88 1.57 -7.33 -14.95
N SER A 89 2.85 -7.12 -14.66
CA SER A 89 3.55 -5.89 -15.04
C SER A 89 5.06 -6.09 -15.07
N PRO A 90 5.78 -5.39 -15.97
CA PRO A 90 7.23 -5.41 -16.00
C PRO A 90 7.88 -4.69 -14.80
N SER A 91 7.13 -3.89 -14.03
CA SER A 91 7.70 -3.17 -12.89
C SER A 91 6.66 -2.85 -11.82
N TYR A 92 7.07 -2.93 -10.56
CA TYR A 92 6.24 -2.57 -9.41
C TYR A 92 5.72 -1.13 -9.49
N THR A 93 6.41 -0.23 -10.20
CA THR A 93 6.00 1.16 -10.39
C THR A 93 4.63 1.28 -11.05
N HIS A 94 4.22 0.30 -11.87
CA HIS A 94 2.93 0.34 -12.55
C HIS A 94 1.76 0.22 -11.57
N LEU A 95 1.97 -0.41 -10.40
CA LEU A 95 0.97 -0.44 -9.33
C LEU A 95 0.60 0.99 -8.88
N ILE A 96 1.55 1.93 -8.96
CA ILE A 96 1.40 3.32 -8.57
C ILE A 96 0.94 4.19 -9.75
N TYR A 97 1.53 4.00 -10.94
CA TYR A 97 1.24 4.84 -12.12
C TYR A 97 -0.05 4.47 -12.86
N ARG A 98 -0.63 3.29 -12.61
CA ARG A 98 -1.88 2.84 -13.22
C ARG A 98 -2.94 2.52 -12.15
N PRO A 99 -3.26 3.47 -11.24
CA PRO A 99 -4.20 3.21 -10.17
C PRO A 99 -5.59 2.91 -10.75
N GLY A 100 -6.20 1.81 -10.30
CA GLY A 100 -7.50 1.34 -10.80
C GLY A 100 -7.43 0.37 -11.98
N VAL A 101 -6.24 0.13 -12.55
CA VAL A 101 -6.06 -0.96 -13.53
C VAL A 101 -5.88 -2.28 -12.78
N PRO A 102 -6.58 -3.37 -13.16
CA PRO A 102 -6.43 -4.68 -12.52
C PRO A 102 -5.09 -5.33 -12.90
N LEU A 103 -4.03 -4.94 -12.21
CA LEU A 103 -2.66 -5.46 -12.43
C LEU A 103 -2.33 -6.69 -11.59
N THR A 104 -3.22 -7.14 -10.70
CA THR A 104 -2.96 -8.34 -9.88
C THR A 104 -3.15 -9.59 -10.73
N ARG A 105 -2.06 -10.34 -10.95
CA ARG A 105 -2.08 -11.65 -11.62
C ARG A 105 -2.46 -12.75 -10.64
N ALA A 106 -1.86 -12.74 -9.45
CA ALA A 106 -2.13 -13.71 -8.41
C ALA A 106 -1.96 -13.12 -7.01
N THR A 107 -2.66 -13.68 -6.03
CA THR A 107 -2.49 -13.37 -4.60
C THR A 107 -2.20 -14.66 -3.85
N LEU A 108 -1.14 -14.62 -3.04
CA LEU A 108 -0.73 -15.70 -2.17
C LEU A 108 -0.96 -15.29 -0.71
N VAL A 109 -1.54 -16.19 0.08
CA VAL A 109 -1.74 -16.01 1.53
C VAL A 109 -1.29 -17.28 2.23
N GLY A 110 -0.29 -17.17 3.10
CA GLY A 110 0.30 -18.30 3.81
C GLY A 110 0.98 -19.32 2.89
N GLY A 111 1.37 -18.92 1.67
CA GLY A 111 1.93 -19.82 0.65
C GLY A 111 0.89 -20.42 -0.30
N GLU A 112 -0.40 -20.26 -0.03
CA GLU A 112 -1.48 -20.75 -0.87
C GLU A 112 -1.95 -19.68 -1.87
N VAL A 113 -2.18 -20.08 -3.13
CA VAL A 113 -2.75 -19.19 -4.15
C VAL A 113 -4.26 -19.05 -3.91
N VAL A 114 -4.68 -17.89 -3.42
CA VAL A 114 -6.10 -17.60 -3.13
C VAL A 114 -6.82 -16.86 -4.24
N PHE A 115 -6.08 -16.32 -5.21
CA PHE A 115 -6.60 -15.67 -6.40
C PHE A 115 -5.62 -15.80 -7.55
N GLY A 116 -6.14 -16.02 -8.76
CA GLY A 116 -5.36 -16.00 -10.00
C GLY A 116 -4.47 -17.23 -10.20
N VAL A 117 -3.42 -17.08 -11.01
CA VAL A 117 -2.48 -18.15 -11.36
C VAL A 117 -1.06 -17.59 -11.30
N VAL A 118 -0.15 -18.32 -10.65
CA VAL A 118 1.29 -17.99 -10.62
C VAL A 118 1.92 -18.38 -11.95
#